data_AF-U7QJI9-F1
#
_entry.id   AF-U7QJI9-F1
#
_cell.length_a   1.000
_cell.length_b   1.000
_cell.length_c   1.000
_cell.angle_alpha   90.00
_cell.angle_beta   90.00
_cell.angle_gamma   90.00
#
_symmetry.space_group_name_H-M   'P 1'
#
loop_
_entity.id
_entity.type
_entity.pdbx_description
1 polymer ?
#
loop_
_entity_poly.entity_id
_entity_poly.type
_entity_poly.pdbx_seq_one_letter_code
_entity_poly.pdbx_strand_id
1 'polypeptide(L)' 'MLDPNSTNSQTEPDQWQFHLRQANDNNIFCHCRQCDAEWVDSFEDAPCRTCGSKDVEHIACWQFPDD' A
#
# COMPACT_ATOMS: atom_id res chain seq x y z
N MET A 1 5.76 -44.23 -1.36
CA MET A 1 4.35 -43.90 -1.65
C MET A 1 4.31 -42.39 -1.80
N LEU A 2 3.88 -41.87 -2.95
CA LEU A 2 3.85 -40.43 -3.23
C LEU A 2 2.47 -39.90 -2.85
N ASP A 3 2.43 -38.88 -1.99
CA ASP A 3 1.20 -38.28 -1.49
C ASP A 3 0.41 -37.59 -2.62
N PRO A 4 -0.89 -37.88 -2.79
CA PRO A 4 -1.68 -37.39 -3.93
C PRO A 4 -2.12 -35.92 -3.81
N ASN A 5 -1.67 -35.18 -2.78
CA ASN A 5 -2.13 -33.81 -2.53
C ASN A 5 -1.13 -32.75 -3.01
N SER A 6 -0.31 -33.09 -4.00
CA SER A 6 0.57 -32.14 -4.69
C SER A 6 -0.24 -31.37 -5.74
N THR A 7 -1.13 -30.50 -5.29
CA THR A 7 -1.82 -29.53 -6.17
C THR A 7 -2.08 -28.24 -5.41
N ASN A 8 -1.09 -27.35 -5.48
CA ASN A 8 -1.24 -25.90 -5.53
C ASN A 8 -2.25 -25.30 -4.53
N SER A 9 -1.83 -25.02 -3.30
CA SER A 9 -2.74 -24.46 -2.29
C SER A 9 -2.02 -23.35 -1.54
N GLN A 10 -2.21 -22.10 -1.97
CA GLN A 10 -2.16 -20.99 -1.02
C GLN A 10 -3.13 -21.35 0.11
N THR A 11 -2.64 -21.40 1.34
CA THR A 11 -3.52 -21.59 2.48
C THR A 11 -4.44 -20.37 2.58
N GLU A 12 -5.65 -20.51 3.13
CA GLU A 12 -6.56 -19.38 3.32
C GLU A 12 -5.85 -18.16 3.98
N PRO A 13 -4.97 -18.32 4.99
CA PRO A 13 -4.14 -17.24 5.51
C PRO A 13 -3.26 -16.53 4.48
N ASP A 14 -2.68 -17.24 3.52
CA ASP A 14 -1.80 -16.65 2.50
C ASP A 14 -2.59 -15.74 1.55
N GLN A 15 -3.82 -16.14 1.22
CA GLN A 15 -4.74 -15.34 0.39
C GLN A 15 -5.16 -14.06 1.12
N TRP A 16 -5.51 -14.16 2.41
CA TRP A 16 -5.82 -12.98 3.23
C TRP A 16 -4.64 -12.01 3.32
N GLN A 17 -3.43 -12.50 3.57
CA GLN A 17 -2.25 -11.64 3.62
C GLN A 17 -1.94 -10.98 2.28
N PHE A 18 -2.19 -11.65 1.16
CA PHE A 18 -2.06 -11.07 -0.17
C PHE A 18 -3.02 -9.89 -0.36
N HIS A 19 -4.30 -10.06 -0.03
CA HIS A 19 -5.28 -8.98 -0.15
C HIS A 19 -5.00 -7.81 0.80
N LEU A 20 -4.52 -8.08 2.02
CA LEU A 20 -4.10 -7.02 2.95
C LEU A 20 -2.91 -6.22 2.42
N ARG A 21 -1.92 -6.89 1.79
CA ARG A 21 -0.79 -6.20 1.14
C ARG A 21 -1.28 -5.33 -0.01
N GLN A 22 -2.16 -5.86 -0.85
CA GLN A 22 -2.73 -5.11 -1.98
C GLN A 22 -3.57 -3.91 -1.53
N ALA A 23 -4.35 -4.05 -0.45
CA ALA A 23 -5.13 -2.94 0.12
C ALA A 23 -4.25 -1.86 0.79
N ASN A 24 -3.04 -2.22 1.20
CA ASN A 24 -2.07 -1.28 1.74
C ASN A 24 -1.28 -0.54 0.64
N ASP A 25 -1.40 -0.91 -0.63
CA ASP A 25 -0.76 -0.17 -1.70
C ASP A 25 -1.50 1.16 -1.95
N ASN A 26 -0.75 2.26 -2.06
CA ASN A 26 -1.26 3.62 -2.26
C ASN A 26 -2.29 4.07 -1.20
N ASN A 27 -2.12 3.59 0.04
CA ASN A 27 -3.04 3.86 1.14
C ASN A 27 -2.64 5.07 2.00
N ILE A 28 -1.66 5.87 1.56
CA ILE A 28 -1.22 7.07 2.27
C ILE A 28 -1.38 8.27 1.35
N PHE A 29 -2.23 9.21 1.75
CA PHE A 29 -2.32 10.53 1.15
C PHE A 29 -1.22 11.41 1.74
N CYS A 30 -0.42 11.98 0.85
CA CYS A 30 0.70 12.86 1.17
C CYS A 30 0.38 14.29 0.74
N HIS A 31 0.58 15.25 1.65
CA HIS A 31 0.50 16.68 1.36
C HIS A 31 1.79 17.39 1.81
N CYS A 32 2.51 18.00 0.86
CA CYS A 32 3.73 18.73 1.18
C CYS A 32 3.42 20.16 1.65
N ARG A 33 3.75 20.46 2.91
CA ARG A 33 3.51 21.78 3.52
C ARG A 33 4.37 22.92 2.97
N GLN A 34 5.37 22.61 2.13
CA GLN A 34 6.30 23.60 1.55
C GLN A 34 5.88 24.06 0.15
N CYS A 35 5.27 23.17 -0.65
CA CYS A 35 4.95 23.46 -2.05
C CYS A 35 3.52 23.08 -2.44
N ASP A 36 2.70 22.68 -1.47
CA ASP A 36 1.30 22.28 -1.61
C ASP A 36 1.05 21.14 -2.60
N ALA A 37 2.09 20.36 -2.94
CA ALA A 37 1.94 19.17 -3.77
C ALA A 37 1.18 18.08 -3.00
N GLU A 38 0.24 17.43 -3.68
CA GLU A 38 -0.58 16.34 -3.15
C GLU A 38 -0.39 15.08 -3.99
N TRP A 39 -0.23 13.92 -3.35
CA TRP A 39 -0.10 12.63 -4.02
C TRP A 39 -0.51 11.48 -3.09
N VAL A 40 -0.56 10.27 -3.64
CA VAL A 40 -0.71 9.03 -2.87
C VAL A 40 0.57 8.21 -2.97
N ASP A 41 0.96 7.58 -1.86
CA ASP A 41 2.12 6.71 -1.77
C ASP A 41 1.80 5.48 -0.92
N SER A 42 2.67 4.48 -0.96
CA SER A 42 2.58 3.27 -0.11
C SER A 42 3.49 3.38 1.14
N PHE A 43 4.27 4.45 1.28
CA PHE A 43 5.27 4.59 2.33
C PHE A 43 5.12 5.91 3.11
N GLU A 44 5.21 5.83 4.44
CA GLU A 44 5.04 6.98 5.36
C GLU A 44 6.24 7.95 5.38
N ASP A 45 7.38 7.57 4.79
CA ASP A 45 8.62 8.35 4.83
C ASP A 45 9.01 8.94 3.45
N ALA A 46 8.08 8.97 2.50
CA ALA A 46 8.35 9.46 1.15
C ALA A 46 8.57 10.98 1.14
N PRO A 47 9.75 11.48 0.73
CA PRO A 47 9.94 12.92 0.56
C PRO A 47 9.13 13.44 -0.62
N CYS A 48 8.79 14.74 -0.58
CA CYS A 48 8.09 15.38 -1.69
C CYS A 48 8.92 15.28 -2.97
N ARG A 49 8.33 14.72 -4.03
CA ARG A 49 9.00 14.53 -5.34
C ARG A 49 9.18 15.84 -6.11
N THR A 50 8.41 16.87 -5.76
CA THR A 50 8.44 18.18 -6.43
C THR A 50 9.54 19.09 -5.88
N CYS A 51 9.65 19.21 -4.56
CA CYS A 51 10.59 20.15 -3.92
C CYS A 51 11.67 19.47 -3.07
N GLY A 52 11.62 18.15 -2.86
CA GLY A 52 12.56 17.41 -2.02
C GLY A 52 12.36 17.59 -0.52
N SER A 53 11.32 18.30 -0.09
CA SER A 53 11.02 18.50 1.33
C SER A 53 10.64 17.19 2.02
N LYS A 54 11.04 17.07 3.30
CA LYS A 54 10.59 16.01 4.22
C LYS A 54 9.42 16.46 5.11
N ASP A 55 9.04 17.73 5.03
CA ASP A 55 7.87 18.28 5.72
C ASP A 55 6.62 17.95 4.90
N VAL A 56 6.20 16.69 5.03
CA VAL A 56 5.07 16.08 4.34
C VAL A 56 4.11 15.53 5.40
N GLU A 57 2.85 15.95 5.32
CA GLU A 57 1.76 15.38 6.09
C GLU A 57 1.30 14.08 5.45
N HIS A 58 1.19 13.03 6.25
CA HIS A 58 0.80 11.69 5.82
C HIS A 58 -0.52 11.33 6.51
N ILE A 59 -1.54 11.02 5.71
CA ILE A 59 -2.87 10.64 6.20
C ILE A 59 -3.20 9.29 5.57
N ALA A 60 -3.48 8.28 6.40
CA ALA A 60 -3.95 7.00 5.89
C ALA A 60 -5.28 7.19 5.15
N CYS A 61 -5.31 6.84 3.86
CA CYS A 61 -6.47 6.90 2.98
C CYS A 61 -6.78 5.50 2.43
N TRP A 62 -7.76 4.83 3.03
CA TRP A 62 -8.22 3.54 2.52
C TRP A 62 -9.09 3.77 1.28
N GLN A 63 -8.61 3.28 0.14
CA GLN A 63 -9.37 3.26 -1.11
C GLN A 63 -9.95 1.87 -1.27
N PHE A 64 -11.27 1.75 -1.22
CA PHE A 64 -11.95 0.52 -1.61
C PHE A 64 -12.28 0.64 -3.11
N PRO A 65 -11.94 -0.37 -3.94
CA PRO A 65 -12.44 -0.39 -5.31
C PRO A 65 -13.97 -0.41 -5.28
N ASP A 66 -14.59 0.37 -6.17
CA ASP A 66 -16.06 0.49 -6.24
C ASP A 66 -16.76 -0.77 -6.80
N ASP A 67 -16.02 -1.76 -7.32
CA ASP A 67 -16.54 -3.04 -7.87
C ASP A 67 -15.60 -4.24 -7.58
#